data_AF-A0A0B7IQX3-F1
#
_entry.id   AF-A0A0B7IQX3-F1
#
_cell.length_a   1.000
_cell.length_b   1.000
_cell.length_c   1.000
_cell.angle_alpha   90.00
_cell.angle_beta   90.00
_cell.angle_gamma   90.00
#
_symmetry.space_group_name_H-M   'P 1'
#
loop_
_entity.id
_entity.type
_entity.pdbx_description
1 polymer ?
#
loop_
_entity_poly.entity_id
_entity_poly.type
_entity_poly.pdbx_seq_one_letter_code
_entity_poly.pdbx_strand_id
1 'polypeptide(L)'
;MKLNFEKNLKHQDKAVQSTIALFESVPIIYPEDINQKYINPKLDYVHYKYRSSSHRIKTENGIQEKTDTSSKVIDIMMETGTGKTYTYTKTLFELNKLYGIFKFIIIVPTLSIKAGTISFLTSESARQHFREQYGKYIELYVVESQNTKKNKKNCFPSSVSSFVSAGSYQSDIIQVLVINAGMLNSDTMVKRFDVQIFDKYNIPFEALSSVKPVVIIDEPHKFSQGNKSWENIQKLKPQFILRYGATFPEKEVIIKKIGNKREKIRVKDYHNLIYQLTAVDAFNQNLVKGVIGHVTEFKNGENTTARLVDTNGKECKMGTCFFQ
;
A
#
# COMPACT_ATOMS: atom_id res chain seq x y z
N MET A 1 3.57 -2.21 -24.47
CA MET A 1 2.39 -3.09 -24.32
C MET A 1 1.18 -2.19 -24.11
N LYS A 2 0.18 -2.23 -25.00
CA LYS A 2 -1.04 -1.41 -24.88
C LYS A 2 -2.00 -2.14 -23.94
N LEU A 3 -2.25 -1.61 -22.74
CA LEU A 3 -3.25 -2.18 -21.84
C LEU A 3 -4.63 -1.75 -22.31
N ASN A 4 -5.53 -2.72 -22.54
CA ASN A 4 -6.94 -2.43 -22.77
C ASN A 4 -7.65 -2.40 -21.42
N PHE A 5 -8.19 -1.25 -21.06
CA PHE A 5 -8.94 -1.07 -19.83
C PHE A 5 -10.42 -1.36 -20.08
N GLU A 6 -10.95 -2.37 -19.40
CA GLU A 6 -12.39 -2.56 -19.30
C GLU A 6 -12.92 -1.53 -18.30
N LYS A 7 -13.77 -0.61 -18.78
CA LYS A 7 -14.30 0.46 -17.95
C LYS A 7 -15.37 -0.10 -17.00
N ASN A 8 -15.38 0.40 -15.76
CA ASN A 8 -16.46 0.19 -14.78
C ASN A 8 -16.71 -1.26 -14.34
N LEU A 9 -15.63 -2.02 -14.12
CA LEU A 9 -15.73 -3.34 -13.49
C LEU A 9 -16.35 -3.19 -12.09
N LYS A 10 -17.52 -3.80 -11.89
CA LYS A 10 -18.36 -3.60 -10.69
C LYS A 10 -17.61 -3.83 -9.38
N HIS A 11 -16.73 -4.83 -9.29
CA HIS A 11 -15.97 -5.13 -8.08
C HIS A 11 -14.90 -4.06 -7.77
N GLN A 12 -14.31 -3.45 -8.80
CA GLN A 12 -13.36 -2.35 -8.63
C GLN A 12 -14.11 -1.08 -8.22
N ASP A 13 -15.21 -0.77 -8.88
CA ASP A 13 -16.03 0.39 -8.58
C ASP A 13 -16.61 0.31 -7.17
N LYS A 14 -17.12 -0.84 -6.75
CA LYS A 14 -17.64 -1.03 -5.39
C LYS A 14 -16.57 -0.79 -4.32
N ALA A 15 -15.32 -1.22 -4.54
CA ALA A 15 -14.21 -0.96 -3.63
C ALA A 15 -13.87 0.54 -3.55
N VAL A 16 -13.83 1.23 -4.70
CA VAL A 16 -13.61 2.68 -4.77
C VAL A 16 -14.73 3.44 -4.05
N GLN A 17 -15.99 3.12 -4.36
CA GLN A 17 -17.17 3.77 -3.77
C GLN A 17 -17.23 3.56 -2.25
N SER A 18 -16.97 2.34 -1.78
CA SER A 18 -16.87 2.04 -0.35
C SER A 18 -15.80 2.89 0.34
N THR A 19 -14.68 3.16 -0.35
CA THR A 19 -13.59 3.98 0.20
C THR A 19 -13.98 5.45 0.28
N ILE A 20 -14.55 6.04 -0.78
CA ILE A 20 -14.90 7.47 -0.76
C ILE A 20 -16.11 7.78 0.11
N ALA A 21 -17.06 6.84 0.24
CA ALA A 21 -18.25 7.00 1.07
C ALA A 21 -17.90 7.13 2.57
N LEU A 22 -16.74 6.66 3.01
CA LEU A 22 -16.27 6.87 4.39
C LEU A 22 -16.15 8.35 4.75
N PHE A 23 -15.81 9.18 3.77
CA PHE A 23 -15.57 10.61 3.95
C PHE A 23 -16.74 11.48 3.51
N GLU A 24 -17.84 10.84 3.13
CA GLU A 24 -19.06 11.55 2.76
C GLU A 24 -19.51 12.42 3.93
N SER A 25 -19.69 13.72 3.66
CA SER A 25 -20.08 14.72 4.66
C SER A 25 -19.11 14.92 5.83
N VAL A 26 -17.89 14.39 5.76
CA VAL A 26 -16.81 14.70 6.71
C VAL A 26 -16.25 16.09 6.40
N PRO A 27 -16.10 16.99 7.39
CA PRO A 27 -15.55 18.32 7.16
C PRO A 27 -14.14 18.27 6.55
N ILE A 28 -13.89 19.16 5.58
CA ILE A 28 -12.59 19.39 4.97
C ILE A 28 -11.98 20.64 5.62
N ILE A 29 -10.81 20.48 6.23
CA ILE A 29 -10.06 21.54 6.90
C ILE A 29 -8.88 21.92 6.00
N TYR A 30 -8.92 23.12 5.42
CA TYR A 30 -7.84 23.62 4.58
C TYR A 30 -6.68 24.14 5.44
N PRO A 31 -5.42 23.94 5.01
CA PRO A 31 -4.26 24.52 5.69
C PRO A 31 -4.27 26.05 5.58
N GLU A 32 -3.95 26.74 6.67
CA GLU A 32 -3.89 28.22 6.74
C GLU A 32 -2.46 28.76 6.72
N ASP A 33 -1.45 27.87 6.70
CA ASP A 33 -0.05 28.26 6.75
C ASP A 33 0.48 28.82 5.41
N ILE A 34 1.65 29.46 5.44
CA ILE A 34 2.28 30.04 4.24
C ILE A 34 2.54 29.01 3.13
N ASN A 35 2.68 27.74 3.50
CA ASN A 35 2.91 26.62 2.61
C ASN A 35 1.60 25.88 2.26
N GLN A 36 0.42 26.46 2.50
CA GLN A 36 -0.89 25.85 2.25
C GLN A 36 -1.03 25.22 0.86
N LYS A 37 -0.40 25.82 -0.16
CA LYS A 37 -0.43 25.30 -1.55
C LYS A 37 0.32 23.98 -1.72
N TYR A 38 1.21 23.62 -0.81
CA TYR A 38 2.00 22.39 -0.81
C TYR A 38 1.46 21.32 0.15
N ILE A 39 0.36 21.59 0.86
CA ILE A 39 -0.14 20.71 1.91
C ILE A 39 -1.54 20.23 1.53
N ASN A 40 -1.81 18.94 1.69
CA ASN A 40 -3.16 18.43 1.46
C ASN A 40 -4.18 19.12 2.40
N PRO A 41 -5.42 19.36 1.94
CA PRO A 41 -6.52 19.59 2.85
C PRO A 41 -6.70 18.37 3.77
N LYS A 42 -7.22 18.60 4.97
CA LYS A 42 -7.40 17.58 5.99
C LYS A 42 -8.84 17.11 6.09
N LEU A 43 -9.07 15.81 5.97
CA LEU A 43 -10.36 15.21 6.29
C LEU A 43 -10.45 14.96 7.80
N ASP A 44 -11.52 15.40 8.46
CA ASP A 44 -11.69 15.23 9.90
C ASP A 44 -12.18 13.82 10.30
N TYR A 45 -11.23 12.89 10.43
CA TYR A 45 -11.47 11.48 10.82
C TYR A 45 -12.10 11.29 12.21
N VAL A 46 -12.09 12.30 13.09
CA VAL A 46 -12.67 12.20 14.44
C VAL A 46 -14.16 12.52 14.44
N HIS A 47 -14.66 13.07 13.33
CA HIS A 47 -16.05 13.46 13.19
C HIS A 47 -17.00 12.25 13.26
N TYR A 48 -18.12 12.38 13.98
CA TYR A 48 -19.09 11.29 14.17
C TYR A 48 -19.61 10.69 12.86
N LYS A 49 -19.65 11.49 11.78
CA LYS A 49 -20.06 11.04 10.44
C LYS A 49 -19.16 9.96 9.86
N TYR A 50 -17.85 9.99 10.13
CA TYR A 50 -16.96 8.91 9.70
C TYR A 50 -17.37 7.57 10.32
N ARG A 51 -17.72 7.57 11.62
CA ARG A 51 -18.18 6.36 12.32
C ARG A 51 -19.49 5.83 11.75
N SER A 52 -20.48 6.71 11.50
CA SER A 52 -21.76 6.28 10.92
C SER A 52 -21.58 5.75 9.49
N SER A 53 -20.77 6.42 8.67
CA SER A 53 -20.46 5.95 7.31
C SER A 53 -19.74 4.62 7.33
N SER A 54 -18.73 4.45 8.19
CA SER A 54 -18.01 3.18 8.34
C SER A 54 -18.94 2.03 8.72
N HIS A 55 -19.85 2.24 9.69
CA HIS A 55 -20.82 1.22 10.07
C HIS A 55 -21.73 0.85 8.90
N ARG A 56 -22.30 1.85 8.23
CA ARG A 56 -23.18 1.64 7.06
C ARG A 56 -22.50 0.86 5.94
N ILE A 57 -21.28 1.26 5.54
CA ILE A 57 -20.52 0.61 4.46
C ILE A 57 -20.21 -0.85 4.80
N LYS A 58 -19.82 -1.12 6.05
CA LYS A 58 -19.57 -2.49 6.50
C LYS A 58 -20.83 -3.35 6.42
N THR A 59 -21.98 -2.81 6.84
CA THR A 59 -23.27 -3.51 6.73
C THR A 59 -23.64 -3.78 5.27
N GLU A 60 -23.53 -2.78 4.39
CA GLU A 60 -23.79 -2.91 2.95
C GLU A 60 -22.86 -3.94 2.26
N ASN A 61 -21.65 -4.11 2.79
CA ASN A 61 -20.67 -5.06 2.29
C ASN A 61 -20.65 -6.40 3.04
N GLY A 62 -21.57 -6.65 3.97
CA GLY A 62 -21.65 -7.90 4.73
C GLY A 62 -20.49 -8.15 5.70
N ILE A 63 -19.78 -7.09 6.10
CA ILE A 63 -18.60 -7.16 6.97
C ILE A 63 -19.04 -7.01 8.44
N GLN A 64 -18.69 -8.00 9.26
CA GLN A 64 -19.11 -8.06 10.67
C GLN A 64 -18.11 -7.43 11.65
N GLU A 65 -16.91 -7.04 11.20
CA GLU A 65 -15.90 -6.47 12.08
C GLU A 65 -16.31 -5.09 12.60
N LYS A 66 -16.11 -4.86 13.90
CA LYS A 66 -16.40 -3.56 14.53
C LYS A 66 -15.52 -2.46 13.93
N THR A 67 -16.04 -1.23 13.87
CA THR A 67 -15.25 -0.05 13.48
C THR A 67 -14.27 0.30 14.60
N ASP A 68 -12.99 0.39 14.27
CA ASP A 68 -11.94 0.89 15.15
C ASP A 68 -11.76 2.39 14.89
N THR A 69 -12.39 3.21 15.71
CA THR A 69 -12.30 4.68 15.62
C THR A 69 -10.95 5.24 16.08
N SER A 70 -10.11 4.43 16.73
CA SER A 70 -8.76 4.86 17.13
C SER A 70 -7.74 4.71 15.99
N SER A 71 -8.04 3.85 15.02
CA SER A 71 -7.18 3.61 13.87
C SER A 71 -7.55 4.47 12.67
N LYS A 72 -6.52 5.04 12.04
CA LYS A 72 -6.60 5.74 10.75
C LYS A 72 -6.30 4.81 9.56
N VAL A 73 -6.28 3.50 9.81
CA VAL A 73 -6.00 2.47 8.79
C VAL A 73 -7.33 1.90 8.30
N ILE A 74 -7.48 1.88 6.99
CA ILE A 74 -8.65 1.37 6.27
C ILE A 74 -8.17 0.23 5.38
N ASP A 75 -8.87 -0.90 5.45
CA ASP A 75 -8.49 -2.14 4.80
C ASP A 75 -9.45 -2.45 3.64
N ILE A 76 -8.86 -2.77 2.49
CA ILE A 76 -9.56 -3.14 1.27
C ILE A 76 -9.00 -4.50 0.83
N MET A 77 -9.77 -5.56 1.06
CA MET A 77 -9.39 -6.92 0.67
C MET A 77 -9.83 -7.20 -0.76
N MET A 78 -8.85 -7.52 -1.61
CA MET A 78 -9.09 -7.87 -3.00
C MET A 78 -8.15 -9.00 -3.43
N GLU A 79 -8.74 -10.06 -3.98
CA GLU A 79 -7.98 -11.19 -4.49
C GLU A 79 -6.92 -10.78 -5.54
N THR A 80 -5.87 -11.58 -5.67
CA THR A 80 -4.88 -11.49 -6.76
C THR A 80 -5.56 -11.57 -8.13
N GLY A 81 -5.02 -10.87 -9.13
CA GLY A 81 -5.61 -10.84 -10.48
C GLY A 81 -6.88 -9.98 -10.66
N THR A 82 -7.46 -9.41 -9.61
CA THR A 82 -8.72 -8.63 -9.70
C THR A 82 -8.55 -7.13 -9.98
N GLY A 83 -7.32 -6.66 -10.16
CA GLY A 83 -7.03 -5.26 -10.53
C GLY A 83 -6.86 -4.28 -9.35
N LYS A 84 -6.22 -4.71 -8.26
CA LYS A 84 -5.88 -3.86 -7.10
C LYS A 84 -5.19 -2.54 -7.48
N THR A 85 -4.19 -2.59 -8.35
CA THR A 85 -3.44 -1.40 -8.81
C THR A 85 -4.32 -0.37 -9.48
N TYR A 86 -5.22 -0.81 -10.36
CA TYR A 86 -6.20 0.07 -10.98
C TYR A 86 -7.15 0.67 -9.93
N THR A 87 -7.64 -0.16 -9.01
CA THR A 87 -8.61 0.24 -7.98
C THR A 87 -8.07 1.31 -7.05
N TYR A 88 -6.86 1.13 -6.49
CA TYR A 88 -6.28 2.19 -5.66
C TYR A 88 -5.96 3.43 -6.50
N THR A 89 -5.52 3.29 -7.76
CA THR A 89 -5.24 4.44 -8.63
C THR A 89 -6.52 5.25 -8.89
N LYS A 90 -7.64 4.59 -9.22
CA LYS A 90 -8.95 5.23 -9.35
C LYS A 90 -9.37 5.92 -8.05
N THR A 91 -9.07 5.30 -6.90
CA THR A 91 -9.32 5.92 -5.59
C THR A 91 -8.54 7.21 -5.38
N LEU A 92 -7.28 7.31 -5.83
CA LEU A 92 -6.53 8.57 -5.78
C LEU A 92 -7.24 9.68 -6.58
N PHE A 93 -7.71 9.36 -7.78
CA PHE A 93 -8.46 10.31 -8.62
C PHE A 93 -9.79 10.72 -7.99
N GLU A 94 -10.55 9.80 -7.40
CA GLU A 94 -11.81 10.14 -6.73
C GLU A 94 -11.59 10.97 -5.45
N LEU A 95 -10.59 10.63 -4.63
CA LEU A 95 -10.23 11.43 -3.46
C LEU A 95 -9.80 12.84 -3.86
N ASN A 96 -9.10 12.98 -4.98
CA ASN A 96 -8.74 14.29 -5.52
C ASN A 96 -9.96 15.06 -6.03
N LYS A 97 -10.84 14.40 -6.77
CA LYS A 97 -12.06 14.99 -7.34
C LYS A 97 -13.02 15.48 -6.25
N LEU A 98 -13.26 14.67 -5.23
CA LEU A 98 -14.27 14.92 -4.21
C LEU A 98 -13.76 15.75 -3.04
N TYR A 99 -12.49 15.57 -2.67
CA TYR A 99 -11.94 16.12 -1.42
C TYR A 99 -10.69 16.99 -1.61
N GLY A 100 -10.24 17.19 -2.84
CA GLY A 100 -9.07 18.02 -3.15
C GLY A 100 -7.73 17.44 -2.68
N ILE A 101 -7.69 16.18 -2.25
CA ILE A 101 -6.44 15.51 -1.85
C ILE A 101 -5.57 15.32 -3.09
N PHE A 102 -4.33 15.80 -3.07
CA PHE A 102 -3.47 15.81 -4.26
C PHE A 102 -2.06 15.23 -4.01
N LYS A 103 -1.69 14.92 -2.77
CA LYS A 103 -0.41 14.28 -2.43
C LYS A 103 -0.61 12.90 -1.83
N PHE A 104 -0.11 11.89 -2.53
CA PHE A 104 -0.22 10.48 -2.15
C PHE A 104 1.15 9.82 -2.09
N ILE A 105 1.33 8.89 -1.16
CA ILE A 105 2.54 8.06 -1.05
C ILE A 105 2.11 6.60 -1.20
N ILE A 106 2.60 5.91 -2.23
CA ILE A 106 2.39 4.48 -2.46
C ILE A 106 3.61 3.72 -1.95
N ILE A 107 3.38 2.82 -0.99
CA ILE A 107 4.39 1.99 -0.35
C ILE A 107 4.20 0.55 -0.82
N VAL A 108 5.26 0.00 -1.41
CA VAL A 108 5.27 -1.36 -1.96
C VAL A 108 6.36 -2.20 -1.28
N PRO A 109 6.21 -3.53 -1.15
CA PRO A 109 7.19 -4.31 -0.38
C PRO A 109 8.48 -4.59 -1.15
N THR A 110 8.41 -4.80 -2.46
CA THR A 110 9.54 -5.30 -3.28
C THR A 110 9.83 -4.41 -4.48
N LEU A 111 11.04 -4.53 -5.04
CA LEU A 111 11.43 -3.81 -6.26
C LEU A 111 10.58 -4.23 -7.47
N SER A 112 10.20 -5.51 -7.59
CA SER A 112 9.36 -6.00 -8.69
C SER A 112 7.96 -5.39 -8.66
N ILE A 113 7.34 -5.30 -7.47
CA ILE A 113 6.04 -4.64 -7.32
C ILE A 113 6.18 -3.14 -7.57
N LYS A 114 7.30 -2.51 -7.16
CA LYS A 114 7.62 -1.11 -7.49
C LYS A 114 7.67 -0.89 -9.00
N ALA A 115 8.40 -1.73 -9.73
CA ALA A 115 8.53 -1.64 -11.19
C ALA A 115 7.17 -1.84 -11.89
N GLY A 116 6.38 -2.82 -11.45
CA GLY A 116 5.02 -3.04 -11.97
C GLY A 116 4.09 -1.84 -11.74
N THR A 117 4.13 -1.27 -10.53
CA THR A 117 3.35 -0.07 -10.17
C THR A 117 3.75 1.13 -11.01
N ILE A 118 5.06 1.39 -11.17
CA ILE A 118 5.57 2.48 -12.00
C ILE A 118 5.14 2.28 -13.45
N SER A 119 5.36 1.08 -14.01
CA SER A 119 4.98 0.75 -15.39
C SER A 119 3.49 0.98 -15.64
N PHE A 120 2.63 0.60 -14.69
CA PHE A 120 1.20 0.88 -14.79
C PHE A 120 0.90 2.38 -14.81
N LEU A 121 1.40 3.13 -13.82
CA LEU A 121 1.12 4.56 -13.63
C LEU A 121 1.67 5.43 -14.78
N THR A 122 2.77 5.01 -15.42
CA THR A 122 3.37 5.75 -16.54
C THR A 122 2.89 5.28 -17.91
N SER A 123 2.16 4.16 -17.99
CA SER A 123 1.65 3.65 -19.27
C SER A 123 0.72 4.65 -19.96
N GLU A 124 0.90 4.85 -21.27
CA GLU A 124 0.07 5.76 -22.06
C GLU A 124 -1.42 5.40 -21.96
N SER A 125 -1.74 4.11 -22.01
CA SER A 125 -3.10 3.62 -21.89
C SER A 125 -3.75 3.98 -20.56
N ALA A 126 -3.04 3.84 -19.43
CA ALA A 126 -3.59 4.20 -18.12
C ALA A 126 -3.74 5.72 -18.01
N ARG A 127 -2.72 6.47 -18.45
CA ARG A 127 -2.74 7.93 -18.45
C ARG A 127 -3.88 8.48 -19.29
N GLN A 128 -4.08 7.96 -20.49
CA GLN A 128 -5.19 8.34 -21.36
C GLN A 128 -6.53 7.98 -20.72
N HIS A 129 -6.68 6.76 -20.20
CA HIS A 129 -7.90 6.31 -19.52
C HIS A 129 -8.31 7.25 -18.38
N PHE A 130 -7.40 7.58 -17.47
CA PHE A 130 -7.70 8.47 -16.34
C PHE A 130 -7.85 9.94 -16.76
N ARG A 131 -7.11 10.39 -17.79
CA ARG A 131 -7.28 11.74 -18.35
C ARG A 131 -8.65 11.92 -18.97
N GLU A 132 -9.14 10.94 -19.74
CA GLU A 132 -10.49 10.98 -20.33
C GLU A 132 -11.57 11.05 -19.25
N GLN A 133 -11.38 10.32 -18.15
CA GLN A 133 -12.39 10.21 -17.10
C GLN A 133 -12.39 11.39 -16.11
N TYR A 134 -11.21 11.95 -15.79
CA TYR A 134 -11.06 12.96 -14.73
C TYR A 134 -10.52 14.30 -15.22
N GLY A 135 -9.97 14.38 -16.44
CA GLY A 135 -9.27 15.57 -16.92
C GLY A 135 -7.96 15.86 -16.18
N LYS A 136 -7.37 14.85 -15.52
CA LYS A 136 -6.20 14.98 -14.64
C LYS A 136 -5.11 13.97 -14.95
N TYR A 137 -3.92 14.22 -14.43
CA TYR A 137 -2.75 13.36 -14.55
C TYR A 137 -2.10 13.07 -13.21
N ILE A 138 -1.33 11.99 -13.17
CA ILE A 138 -0.41 11.70 -12.07
C ILE A 138 0.99 12.16 -12.48
N GLU A 139 1.60 13.00 -11.65
CA GLU A 139 3.04 13.25 -11.67
C GLU A 139 3.70 12.30 -10.66
N LEU A 140 4.69 11.54 -11.15
CA LEU A 140 5.24 10.40 -10.43
C LEU A 140 6.65 10.67 -9.90
N TYR A 141 6.82 10.55 -8.59
CA TYR A 141 8.10 10.69 -7.91
C TYR A 141 8.58 9.33 -7.41
N VAL A 142 9.63 8.79 -8.04
CA VAL A 142 10.15 7.47 -7.66
C VAL A 142 11.32 7.64 -6.70
N VAL A 143 11.24 7.02 -5.52
CA VAL A 143 12.37 6.96 -4.58
C VAL A 143 13.26 5.79 -4.97
N GLU A 144 14.51 6.10 -5.29
CA GLU A 144 15.53 5.14 -5.71
C GLU A 144 16.71 5.14 -4.75
N SER A 145 17.42 4.00 -4.72
CA SER A 145 18.68 3.92 -3.98
C SER A 145 19.71 4.80 -4.67
N GLN A 146 20.31 5.73 -3.93
CA GLN A 146 21.44 6.50 -4.45
C GLN A 146 22.66 5.57 -4.49
N ASN A 147 23.15 5.25 -5.70
CA ASN A 147 24.43 4.57 -5.86
C ASN A 147 25.55 5.55 -5.48
N THR A 148 25.98 5.51 -4.22
CA THR A 148 27.13 6.26 -3.75
C THR A 148 28.41 5.65 -4.32
N LYS A 149 28.82 6.08 -5.51
CA LYS A 149 30.26 6.01 -5.87
C LYS A 149 31.02 6.70 -4.73
N LYS A 150 32.10 6.08 -4.23
CA LYS A 150 32.79 6.34 -2.94
C LYS A 150 33.11 7.80 -2.56
N ASN A 151 32.90 8.80 -3.42
CA ASN A 151 33.28 10.21 -3.21
C ASN A 151 32.15 11.25 -3.44
N LYS A 152 30.86 10.88 -3.55
CA LYS A 152 29.78 11.88 -3.61
C LYS A 152 29.21 12.19 -2.23
N LYS A 153 29.12 13.49 -1.90
CA LYS A 153 28.39 13.99 -0.73
C LYS A 153 26.98 13.38 -0.72
N ASN A 154 26.50 13.00 0.47
CA ASN A 154 25.14 12.50 0.64
C ASN A 154 24.16 13.64 0.32
N CYS A 155 23.37 13.50 -0.74
CA CYS A 155 22.41 14.50 -1.17
C CYS A 155 21.01 14.16 -0.67
N PHE A 156 20.24 15.19 -0.31
CA PHE A 156 18.82 15.04 -0.01
C PHE A 156 18.13 14.36 -1.21
N PRO A 157 17.26 13.33 -1.02
CA PRO A 157 16.63 12.63 -2.12
C PRO A 157 15.82 13.57 -3.02
N SER A 158 16.21 13.68 -4.30
CA SER A 158 15.59 14.61 -5.25
C SER A 158 14.11 14.36 -5.44
N SER A 159 13.68 13.10 -5.54
CA SER A 159 12.27 12.74 -5.68
C SER A 159 11.43 13.13 -4.45
N VAL A 160 12.00 13.06 -3.24
CA VAL A 160 11.34 13.57 -2.02
C VAL A 160 11.24 15.09 -2.07
N SER A 161 12.33 15.79 -2.43
CA SER A 161 12.34 17.25 -2.50
C SER A 161 11.34 17.78 -3.52
N SER A 162 11.34 17.21 -4.73
CA SER A 162 10.40 17.58 -5.80
C SER A 162 8.96 17.24 -5.41
N PHE A 163 8.71 16.07 -4.82
CA PHE A 163 7.37 15.72 -4.35
C PHE A 163 6.88 16.70 -3.29
N VAL A 164 7.68 17.04 -2.28
CA VAL A 164 7.27 17.95 -1.21
C VAL A 164 7.03 19.36 -1.76
N SER A 165 7.91 19.84 -2.64
CA SER A 165 7.86 21.17 -3.23
C SER A 165 6.84 21.33 -4.37
N ALA A 166 6.19 20.25 -4.81
CA ALA A 166 5.14 20.33 -5.83
C ALA A 166 3.85 20.91 -5.25
N GLY A 167 3.46 22.13 -5.63
CA GLY A 167 2.24 22.76 -5.14
C GLY A 167 0.98 22.36 -5.91
N SER A 168 -0.17 22.81 -5.42
CA SER A 168 -1.49 22.68 -6.05
C SER A 168 -1.78 23.76 -7.10
N TYR A 169 -0.74 24.43 -7.64
CA TYR A 169 -0.88 25.48 -8.65
C TYR A 169 -1.55 24.97 -9.94
N GLN A 170 -1.32 23.71 -10.27
CA GLN A 170 -1.91 23.01 -11.41
C GLN A 170 -3.01 22.07 -10.88
N SER A 171 -4.26 22.49 -11.01
CA SER A 171 -5.42 21.75 -10.48
C SER A 171 -5.65 20.39 -11.16
N ASP A 172 -5.00 20.16 -12.31
CA ASP A 172 -5.05 18.96 -13.11
C ASP A 172 -3.96 17.92 -12.77
N ILE A 173 -3.08 18.20 -11.80
CA ILE A 173 -2.00 17.27 -11.41
C ILE A 173 -2.20 16.70 -10.00
N ILE A 174 -2.12 15.38 -9.92
CA ILE A 174 -2.05 14.60 -8.69
C ILE A 174 -0.60 14.16 -8.48
N GLN A 175 -0.03 14.49 -7.33
CA GLN A 175 1.35 14.19 -6.97
C GLN A 175 1.42 12.83 -6.28
N VAL A 176 2.18 11.88 -6.84
CA VAL A 176 2.29 10.52 -6.31
C VAL A 176 3.75 10.14 -6.11
N LEU A 177 4.13 9.84 -4.86
CA LEU A 177 5.45 9.32 -4.54
C LEU A 177 5.40 7.79 -4.34
N VAL A 178 6.26 7.05 -5.04
CA VAL A 178 6.36 5.59 -4.92
C VAL A 178 7.67 5.21 -4.24
N ILE A 179 7.57 4.44 -3.16
CA ILE A 179 8.73 3.98 -2.37
C ILE A 179 8.57 2.51 -1.99
N ASN A 180 9.66 1.73 -2.09
CA ASN A 180 9.66 0.35 -1.62
C ASN A 180 10.15 0.23 -0.17
N ALA A 181 9.80 -0.86 0.52
CA ALA A 181 10.14 -1.10 1.93
C ALA A 181 11.65 -0.96 2.23
N GLY A 182 12.52 -1.41 1.30
CA GLY A 182 13.97 -1.26 1.43
C GLY A 182 14.41 0.21 1.52
N MET A 183 13.87 1.08 0.67
CA MET A 183 14.18 2.51 0.70
C MET A 183 13.55 3.22 1.90
N LEU A 184 12.31 2.85 2.24
CA LEU A 184 11.64 3.35 3.43
C LEU A 184 12.45 3.09 4.71
N ASN A 185 13.10 1.93 4.77
CA ASN A 185 13.92 1.52 5.91
C ASN A 185 15.38 1.97 5.87
N SER A 186 15.78 2.68 4.80
CA SER A 186 17.15 3.16 4.65
C SER A 186 17.48 4.32 5.59
N ASP A 187 18.73 4.41 6.02
CA ASP A 187 19.20 5.49 6.90
C ASP A 187 19.06 6.87 6.26
N THR A 188 19.03 6.92 4.92
CA THR A 188 18.79 8.15 4.15
C THR A 188 17.50 8.84 4.58
N MET A 189 16.45 8.10 4.92
CA MET A 189 15.13 8.68 5.24
C MET A 189 15.08 9.39 6.59
N VAL A 190 15.96 9.03 7.53
CA VAL A 190 16.08 9.63 8.87
C VAL A 190 17.26 10.59 8.98
N LYS A 191 18.15 10.62 7.98
CA LYS A 191 19.36 11.43 8.00
C LYS A 191 19.04 12.92 7.84
N ARG A 192 19.81 13.75 8.54
CA ARG A 192 19.82 15.21 8.35
C ARG A 192 20.75 15.60 7.20
N PHE A 193 20.28 16.49 6.34
CA PHE A 193 21.04 17.06 5.22
C PHE A 193 21.27 18.56 5.41
N ASP A 194 22.19 19.13 4.63
CA ASP A 194 22.46 20.57 4.64
C ASP A 194 21.34 21.36 3.95
N VAL A 195 20.69 20.75 2.95
CA VAL A 195 19.57 21.34 2.22
C VAL A 195 18.30 21.28 3.07
N GLN A 196 17.64 22.43 3.22
CA GLN A 196 16.34 22.56 3.88
C GLN A 196 15.24 22.78 2.84
N ILE A 197 14.12 22.09 3.00
CA ILE A 197 12.87 22.33 2.27
C ILE A 197 11.98 23.23 3.11
N PHE A 198 11.39 24.25 2.49
CA PHE A 198 10.62 25.31 3.16
C PHE A 198 11.40 25.97 4.32
N ASP A 199 12.73 26.09 4.16
CA ASP A 199 13.67 26.64 5.16
C ASP A 199 13.53 26.01 6.56
N LYS A 200 13.03 24.76 6.62
CA LYS A 200 12.67 24.10 7.87
C LYS A 200 13.02 22.62 7.92
N TYR A 201 12.69 21.88 6.86
CA TYR A 201 12.77 20.42 6.88
C TYR A 201 14.00 19.93 6.12
N ASN A 202 14.97 19.37 6.85
CA ASN A 202 16.17 18.77 6.27
C ASN A 202 16.31 17.26 6.56
N ILE A 203 15.25 16.64 7.06
CA ILE A 203 15.12 15.19 7.22
C ILE A 203 13.98 14.72 6.31
N PRO A 204 14.19 13.71 5.44
CA PRO A 204 13.17 13.30 4.46
C PRO A 204 11.81 12.90 5.08
N PHE A 205 11.80 12.16 6.19
CA PHE A 205 10.55 11.85 6.88
C PHE A 205 9.81 13.10 7.39
N GLU A 206 10.53 14.11 7.89
CA GLU A 206 9.91 15.36 8.35
C GLU A 206 9.33 16.14 7.17
N ALA A 207 10.07 16.23 6.07
CA ALA A 207 9.61 16.88 4.85
C ALA A 207 8.35 16.20 4.29
N LEU A 208 8.34 14.86 4.19
CA LEU A 208 7.16 14.10 3.77
C LEU A 208 5.98 14.24 4.74
N SER A 209 6.24 14.30 6.04
CA SER A 209 5.17 14.49 7.03
C SER A 209 4.53 15.88 6.92
N SER A 210 5.30 16.90 6.53
CA SER A 210 4.83 18.28 6.46
C SER A 210 3.66 18.48 5.48
N VAL A 211 3.57 17.65 4.44
CA VAL A 211 2.55 17.77 3.38
C VAL A 211 1.24 17.04 3.68
N LYS A 212 1.11 16.44 4.87
CA LYS A 212 -0.06 15.66 5.31
C LYS A 212 -0.49 14.61 4.25
N PRO A 213 0.38 13.65 3.90
CA PRO A 213 0.10 12.72 2.81
C PRO A 213 -1.02 11.75 3.16
N VAL A 214 -1.69 11.22 2.13
CA VAL A 214 -2.45 9.97 2.20
C VAL A 214 -1.55 8.84 1.77
N VAL A 215 -1.49 7.78 2.56
CA VAL A 215 -0.60 6.63 2.29
C VAL A 215 -1.40 5.45 1.78
N ILE A 216 -0.91 4.83 0.71
CA ILE A 216 -1.41 3.58 0.14
C ILE A 216 -0.35 2.52 0.42
N ILE A 217 -0.76 1.37 0.95
CA ILE A 217 0.09 0.20 1.14
C ILE A 217 -0.41 -0.91 0.23
N ASP A 218 0.46 -1.36 -0.66
CA ASP A 218 0.24 -2.56 -1.46
C ASP A 218 0.84 -3.78 -0.73
N GLU A 219 0.13 -4.91 -0.75
CA GLU A 219 0.52 -6.15 -0.08
C GLU A 219 0.80 -5.98 1.44
N PRO A 220 -0.21 -5.62 2.25
CA PRO A 220 -0.07 -5.26 3.65
C PRO A 220 0.45 -6.39 4.54
N HIS A 221 0.35 -7.66 4.15
CA HIS A 221 0.94 -8.79 4.89
C HIS A 221 2.47 -8.67 5.07
N LYS A 222 3.15 -7.86 4.25
CA LYS A 222 4.58 -7.55 4.39
C LYS A 222 4.88 -6.42 5.41
N PHE A 223 3.85 -5.76 5.92
CA PHE A 223 3.92 -4.59 6.81
C PHE A 223 3.14 -4.86 8.12
N SER A 224 3.47 -5.96 8.79
CA SER A 224 2.89 -6.31 10.10
C SER A 224 3.17 -5.24 11.16
N GLN A 225 2.21 -5.04 12.06
CA GLN A 225 2.39 -4.19 13.23
C GLN A 225 3.60 -4.67 14.05
N GLY A 226 4.45 -3.72 14.47
CA GLY A 226 5.66 -4.00 15.24
C GLY A 226 6.91 -4.31 14.40
N ASN A 227 6.82 -4.31 13.07
CA ASN A 227 8.02 -4.35 12.23
C ASN A 227 8.57 -2.93 11.96
N LYS A 228 9.89 -2.83 11.72
CA LYS A 228 10.59 -1.56 11.43
C LYS A 228 9.94 -0.78 10.28
N SER A 229 9.42 -1.47 9.28
CA SER A 229 8.73 -0.84 8.15
C SER A 229 7.48 -0.10 8.61
N TRP A 230 6.64 -0.73 9.45
CA TRP A 230 5.43 -0.12 9.99
C TRP A 230 5.75 1.11 10.84
N GLU A 231 6.76 1.04 11.70
CA GLU A 231 7.24 2.20 12.48
C GLU A 231 7.66 3.36 11.57
N ASN A 232 8.38 3.08 10.49
CA ASN A 232 8.78 4.08 9.51
C ASN A 232 7.61 4.65 8.70
N ILE A 233 6.56 3.85 8.43
CA ILE A 233 5.30 4.36 7.86
C ILE A 233 4.66 5.36 8.83
N GLN A 234 4.64 5.07 10.13
CA GLN A 234 4.06 5.99 11.13
C GLN A 234 4.82 7.32 11.22
N LYS A 235 6.13 7.35 10.93
CA LYS A 235 6.93 8.60 10.87
C LYS A 235 6.47 9.56 9.78
N LEU A 236 5.80 9.07 8.73
CA LEU A 236 5.19 9.93 7.71
C LEU A 236 3.99 10.72 8.26
N LYS A 237 3.47 10.36 9.43
CA LYS A 237 2.26 10.92 10.06
C LYS A 237 1.12 11.11 9.04
N PRO A 238 0.74 10.04 8.33
CA PRO A 238 -0.28 10.14 7.31
C PRO A 238 -1.61 10.59 7.91
N GLN A 239 -2.41 11.27 7.10
CA GLN A 239 -3.78 11.58 7.50
C GLN A 239 -4.58 10.30 7.75
N PHE A 240 -4.40 9.33 6.86
CA PHE A 240 -4.93 7.99 6.92
C PHE A 240 -4.15 7.07 5.98
N ILE A 241 -4.30 5.77 6.18
CA ILE A 241 -3.62 4.70 5.44
C ILE A 241 -4.68 3.81 4.79
N LEU A 242 -4.56 3.61 3.48
CA LEU A 242 -5.36 2.62 2.74
C LEU A 242 -4.49 1.38 2.47
N ARG A 243 -4.88 0.22 2.99
CA ARG A 243 -4.18 -1.06 2.74
C ARG A 243 -4.95 -1.89 1.72
N TYR A 244 -4.30 -2.19 0.59
CA TYR A 244 -4.87 -3.02 -0.49
C TYR A 244 -4.12 -4.35 -0.55
N GLY A 245 -4.84 -5.46 -0.40
CA GLY A 245 -4.20 -6.78 -0.42
C GLY A 245 -5.18 -7.94 -0.56
N ALA A 246 -4.68 -9.09 -1.02
CA ALA A 246 -5.39 -10.36 -0.89
C ALA A 246 -5.15 -10.98 0.50
N THR A 247 -3.97 -10.75 1.06
CA THR A 247 -3.54 -11.27 2.35
C THR A 247 -3.17 -10.12 3.29
N PHE A 248 -3.56 -10.29 4.56
CA PHE A 248 -3.32 -9.32 5.63
C PHE A 248 -2.50 -9.95 6.76
N PRO A 249 -1.76 -9.14 7.54
CA PRO A 249 -1.04 -9.62 8.70
C PRO A 249 -1.94 -10.37 9.67
N GLU A 250 -1.35 -11.23 10.48
CA GLU A 250 -2.04 -11.96 11.54
C GLU A 250 -1.56 -11.48 12.91
N LYS A 251 -2.45 -11.51 13.90
CA LYS A 251 -2.14 -11.25 15.30
C LYS A 251 -2.66 -12.37 16.18
N GLU A 252 -1.98 -12.60 17.30
CA GLU A 252 -2.43 -13.53 18.32
C GLU A 252 -3.38 -12.83 19.31
N VAL A 253 -4.56 -13.39 19.51
CA VAL A 253 -5.54 -12.92 20.50
C VAL A 253 -5.72 -13.99 21.57
N ILE A 254 -5.64 -13.58 22.84
CA ILE A 254 -5.88 -14.45 23.97
C ILE A 254 -7.40 -14.61 24.15
N ILE A 255 -7.90 -15.83 24.00
CA ILE A 255 -9.33 -16.15 24.17
C ILE A 255 -9.64 -16.70 25.55
N LYS A 256 -8.66 -17.30 26.21
CA LYS A 256 -8.84 -17.87 27.54
C LYS A 256 -7.57 -17.75 28.37
N LYS A 257 -7.74 -17.40 29.64
CA LYS A 257 -6.68 -17.42 30.65
C LYS A 257 -7.07 -18.40 31.73
N ILE A 258 -6.30 -19.47 31.90
CA ILE A 258 -6.49 -20.47 32.97
C ILE A 258 -5.20 -20.49 33.79
N GLY A 259 -5.22 -19.84 34.95
CA GLY A 259 -4.01 -19.61 35.76
C GLY A 259 -2.94 -18.86 34.95
N ASN A 260 -1.77 -19.49 34.79
CA ASN A 260 -0.66 -18.98 33.98
C ASN A 260 -0.72 -19.38 32.50
N LYS A 261 -1.62 -20.31 32.11
CA LYS A 261 -1.77 -20.72 30.72
C LYS A 261 -2.67 -19.75 29.97
N ARG A 262 -2.23 -19.37 28.77
CA ARG A 262 -2.93 -18.48 27.85
C ARG A 262 -3.25 -19.26 26.59
N GLU A 263 -4.53 -19.41 26.28
CA GLU A 263 -4.99 -19.97 25.02
C GLU A 263 -5.07 -18.83 23.99
N LYS A 264 -4.37 -19.00 22.87
CA LYS A 264 -4.23 -17.99 21.84
C LYS A 264 -4.73 -18.52 20.51
N ILE A 265 -5.43 -17.68 19.76
CA ILE A 265 -5.78 -17.94 18.36
C ILE A 265 -5.13 -16.89 17.47
N ARG A 266 -4.87 -17.24 16.21
CA ARG A 266 -4.45 -16.28 15.18
C ARG A 266 -5.67 -15.76 14.45
N VAL A 267 -5.78 -14.44 14.38
CA VAL A 267 -6.82 -13.74 13.62
C VAL A 267 -6.17 -12.74 12.68
N LYS A 268 -6.87 -12.36 11.61
CA LYS A 268 -6.42 -11.28 10.73
C LYS A 268 -6.36 -9.97 11.49
N ASP A 269 -5.28 -9.22 11.28
CA ASP A 269 -5.04 -7.91 11.87
C ASP A 269 -5.66 -6.81 11.01
N TYR A 270 -6.98 -6.92 10.80
CA TYR A 270 -7.76 -5.84 10.24
C TYR A 270 -7.92 -4.71 11.27
N HIS A 271 -7.90 -3.47 10.78
CA HIS A 271 -8.30 -2.29 11.53
C HIS A 271 -9.73 -1.92 11.15
N ASN A 272 -9.92 -1.40 9.93
CA ASN A 272 -11.22 -1.03 9.39
C ASN A 272 -11.38 -1.65 8.00
N LEU A 273 -11.67 -2.96 7.93
CA LEU A 273 -12.05 -3.62 6.69
C LEU A 273 -13.39 -3.06 6.21
N ILE A 274 -13.39 -2.46 5.03
CA ILE A 274 -14.59 -1.84 4.45
C ILE A 274 -15.05 -2.52 3.17
N TYR A 275 -14.21 -3.33 2.55
CA TYR A 275 -14.53 -4.04 1.32
C TYR A 275 -13.77 -5.36 1.28
N GLN A 276 -14.46 -6.41 0.84
CA GLN A 276 -13.90 -7.74 0.72
C GLN A 276 -14.34 -8.40 -0.60
N LEU A 277 -13.34 -8.85 -1.37
CA LEU A 277 -13.50 -9.72 -2.52
C LEU A 277 -12.54 -10.90 -2.33
N THR A 278 -13.08 -12.03 -1.86
CA THR A 278 -12.29 -13.23 -1.54
C THR A 278 -11.88 -14.01 -2.79
N ALA A 279 -10.98 -14.98 -2.63
CA ALA A 279 -10.65 -15.95 -3.68
C ALA A 279 -11.89 -16.68 -4.21
N VAL A 280 -12.78 -17.08 -3.30
CA VAL A 280 -14.03 -17.79 -3.65
C VAL A 280 -14.96 -16.86 -4.43
N ASP A 281 -15.11 -15.61 -4.00
CA ASP A 281 -15.92 -14.62 -4.73
C ASP A 281 -15.36 -14.36 -6.13
N ALA A 282 -14.05 -14.15 -6.23
CA ALA A 282 -13.38 -13.87 -7.50
C ALA A 282 -13.51 -15.04 -8.48
N PHE A 283 -13.38 -16.28 -7.98
CA PHE A 283 -13.57 -17.48 -8.78
C PHE A 283 -15.04 -17.64 -9.21
N ASN A 284 -15.98 -17.56 -8.27
CA ASN A 284 -17.41 -17.74 -8.54
C ASN A 284 -17.98 -16.65 -9.48
N GLN A 285 -17.42 -15.45 -9.46
CA GLN A 285 -17.80 -14.35 -10.34
C GLN A 285 -17.03 -14.36 -11.68
N ASN A 286 -16.24 -15.41 -11.96
CA ASN A 286 -15.40 -15.54 -13.17
C ASN A 286 -14.43 -14.35 -13.39
N LEU A 287 -13.96 -13.72 -12.30
CA LEU A 287 -13.00 -12.62 -12.35
C LEU A 287 -11.56 -13.10 -12.52
N VAL A 288 -11.31 -14.39 -12.21
CA VAL A 288 -10.01 -15.05 -12.32
C VAL A 288 -10.16 -16.39 -13.03
N LYS A 289 -9.09 -16.85 -13.68
CA LYS A 289 -9.07 -18.16 -14.34
C LYS A 289 -8.96 -19.28 -13.32
N GLY A 290 -9.64 -20.40 -13.59
CA GLY A 290 -9.43 -21.64 -12.84
C GLY A 290 -8.05 -22.24 -13.09
N VAL A 291 -7.54 -22.95 -12.08
CA VAL A 291 -6.24 -23.63 -12.13
C VAL A 291 -6.48 -25.14 -12.14
N ILE A 292 -5.95 -25.83 -13.15
CA ILE A 292 -5.92 -27.30 -13.22
C ILE A 292 -4.49 -27.73 -12.88
N GLY A 293 -4.33 -28.41 -11.74
CA GLY A 293 -3.04 -28.94 -11.32
C GLY A 293 -2.76 -30.26 -12.04
N HIS A 294 -1.68 -30.30 -12.81
CA HIS A 294 -1.14 -31.55 -13.35
C HIS A 294 -0.01 -32.02 -12.44
N VAL A 295 -0.24 -33.13 -11.73
CA VAL A 295 0.79 -33.78 -10.92
C VAL A 295 1.45 -34.85 -11.77
N THR A 296 2.72 -34.66 -12.10
CA THR A 296 3.50 -35.65 -12.83
C THR A 296 4.15 -36.61 -11.84
N GLU A 297 3.75 -37.87 -11.84
CA GLU A 297 4.38 -38.91 -11.02
C GLU A 297 5.67 -39.40 -11.69
N PHE A 298 6.79 -39.31 -10.97
CA PHE A 298 8.09 -39.82 -11.40
C PHE A 298 8.36 -41.15 -10.71
N LYS A 299 8.26 -42.27 -11.44
CA LYS A 299 8.41 -43.64 -10.90
C LYS A 299 9.81 -43.98 -10.37
N ASN A 300 10.85 -43.22 -10.73
CA ASN A 300 12.22 -43.47 -10.29
C ASN A 300 12.59 -42.53 -9.15
N GLY A 301 12.80 -43.08 -7.95
CA GLY A 301 13.25 -42.33 -6.76
C GLY A 301 12.13 -41.81 -5.87
N GLU A 302 10.90 -42.36 -5.97
CA GLU A 302 9.82 -42.08 -5.02
C GLU A 302 10.32 -42.18 -3.57
N ASN A 303 10.07 -41.13 -2.79
CA ASN A 303 10.48 -40.99 -1.38
C ASN A 303 11.99 -40.96 -1.09
N THR A 304 12.84 -40.80 -2.10
CA THR A 304 14.28 -40.63 -1.87
C THR A 304 14.60 -39.17 -1.61
N THR A 305 15.11 -38.85 -0.42
CA THR A 305 15.64 -37.51 -0.12
C THR A 305 17.15 -37.56 -0.02
N ALA A 306 17.83 -36.73 -0.80
CA ALA A 306 19.27 -36.58 -0.72
C ALA A 306 19.59 -35.30 0.07
N ARG A 307 20.44 -35.43 1.09
CA ARG A 307 20.90 -34.31 1.90
C ARG A 307 22.35 -34.02 1.55
N LEU A 308 22.63 -32.77 1.17
CA LEU A 308 24.00 -32.28 1.05
C LEU A 308 24.65 -32.29 2.42
N VAL A 309 25.73 -33.06 2.58
CA VAL A 309 26.46 -33.16 3.84
C VAL A 309 27.64 -32.20 3.85
N ASP A 310 28.38 -32.11 2.74
CA ASP A 310 29.57 -31.29 2.63
C ASP A 310 29.92 -31.00 1.16
N THR A 311 30.58 -29.87 0.90
CA THR A 311 31.15 -29.55 -0.41
C THR A 311 32.37 -28.66 -0.28
N ASN A 312 33.38 -28.91 -1.11
CA ASN A 312 34.59 -28.07 -1.22
C ASN A 312 34.58 -27.19 -2.48
N GLY A 313 33.43 -27.03 -3.14
CA GLY A 313 33.28 -26.23 -4.37
C GLY A 313 33.75 -26.91 -5.66
N LYS A 314 34.36 -28.11 -5.58
CA LYS A 314 34.69 -28.97 -6.73
C LYS A 314 34.02 -30.35 -6.65
N GLU A 315 33.86 -30.87 -5.44
CA GLU A 315 33.20 -32.14 -5.15
C GLU A 315 32.15 -31.96 -4.04
N CYS A 316 31.19 -32.88 -4.03
CA CYS A 316 30.03 -32.84 -3.17
C CYS A 316 29.81 -34.21 -2.53
N LYS A 317 29.64 -34.25 -1.20
CA LYS A 317 29.22 -35.44 -0.45
C LYS A 317 27.73 -35.39 -0.18
N MET A 318 27.01 -36.34 -0.77
CA MET A 318 25.57 -36.52 -0.56
C MET A 318 25.33 -37.70 0.39
N GLY A 319 24.49 -37.49 1.40
CA GLY A 319 23.92 -38.57 2.20
C GLY A 319 22.51 -38.90 1.72
N THR A 320 22.19 -40.18 1.56
CA THR A 320 20.83 -40.66 1.28
C THR A 320 20.09 -40.90 2.59
N CYS A 321 18.95 -40.24 2.78
CA CYS A 321 17.98 -40.60 3.83
C CYS A 321 16.84 -41.37 3.16
N PHE A 322 16.74 -42.66 3.49
CA PHE A 322 15.55 -43.44 3.18
C PHE A 322 14.53 -43.17 4.28
N PHE A 323 13.34 -42.67 3.91
CA PHE A 323 12.19 -42.71 4.80
C PHE A 323 11.74 -44.17 4.86
N GLN A 324 11.70 -44.73 6.07
CA GLN A 324 11.18 -46.07 6.33
C GLN A 324 9.65 -46.03 6.39
#